data_AF-A0A0E4BXF5-F1
#
_entry.id   AF-A0A0E4BXF5-F1
#
_cell.length_a   1.000
_cell.length_b   1.000
_cell.length_c   1.000
_cell.angle_alpha   90.00
_cell.angle_beta   90.00
_cell.angle_gamma   90.00
#
_symmetry.space_group_name_H-M   'P 1'
#
loop_
_entity.id
_entity.type
_entity.pdbx_description
1 polymer ?
#
loop_
_entity_poly.entity_id
_entity_poly.type
_entity_poly.pdbx_seq_one_letter_code
_entity_poly.pdbx_strand_id
1 'polypeptide(L)' 'MTDVRDLLIRGSENVIDHYRLLLASAKTKRERQLYLSRIEREERLLGQLQGGLPNRVAA' A
#
# COMPACT_ATOMS: atom_id res chain seq x y z
N MET A 1 -11.71 16.92 -9.20
CA MET A 1 -11.45 15.48 -9.01
C MET A 1 -10.18 15.18 -8.22
N THR A 2 -9.30 16.17 -7.99
CA THR A 2 -8.06 16.03 -7.19
C THR A 2 -8.32 15.66 -5.72
N ASP A 3 -9.40 16.19 -5.12
CA ASP A 3 -9.69 15.95 -3.69
C ASP A 3 -9.95 14.48 -3.33
N VAL A 4 -10.62 13.73 -4.21
CA VAL A 4 -10.89 12.30 -4.01
C VAL A 4 -9.60 11.49 -4.15
N ARG A 5 -8.77 11.84 -5.15
CA ARG A 5 -7.46 11.21 -5.37
C ARG A 5 -6.54 11.42 -4.17
N ASP A 6 -6.47 12.66 -3.67
CA ASP A 6 -5.65 12.99 -2.51
C ASP A 6 -6.17 12.33 -1.23
N LEU A 7 -7.49 12.21 -1.07
CA LEU A 7 -8.08 11.47 0.03
C LEU A 7 -7.71 9.98 0.00
N LEU A 8 -7.74 9.35 -1.18
CA LEU A 8 -7.35 7.94 -1.35
C LEU A 8 -5.86 7.72 -1.10
N ILE A 9 -5.01 8.64 -1.58
CA ILE A 9 -3.56 8.61 -1.32
C ILE A 9 -3.30 8.65 0.19
N ARG A 10 -3.84 9.65 0.90
CA ARG A 10 -3.68 9.75 2.37
C ARG A 10 -4.26 8.55 3.10
N GLY A 11 -5.37 7.99 2.61
CA GLY A 11 -5.98 6.78 3.15
C GLY A 11 -5.03 5.58 3.06
N SER A 12 -4.45 5.33 1.90
CA SER A 12 -3.50 4.24 1.71
C SER A 12 -2.20 4.44 2.50
N GLU A 13 -1.68 5.68 2.59
CA GLU A 13 -0.52 6.01 3.43
C GLU A 13 -0.78 5.67 4.91
N ASN A 14 -1.93 6.07 5.46
CA ASN A 14 -2.31 5.74 6.84
C ASN A 14 -2.40 4.23 7.08
N VAL A 15 -2.94 3.48 6.13
CA VAL A 15 -3.04 2.03 6.22
C VAL A 15 -1.64 1.39 6.22
N ILE A 16 -0.75 1.85 5.34
CA ILE A 16 0.64 1.37 5.28
C ILE A 16 1.36 1.61 6.62
N ASP A 17 1.27 2.81 7.18
CA ASP A 17 1.92 3.14 8.45
C ASP A 17 1.38 2.29 9.61
N HIS A 18 0.07 2.06 9.64
CA HIS A 18 -0.55 1.15 10.62
C HIS A 18 0.00 -0.28 10.50
N TYR A 19 0.08 -0.82 9.28
CA TYR A 19 0.60 -2.17 9.08
C TYR A 19 2.11 -2.28 9.30
N ARG A 20 2.89 -1.21 9.09
CA ARG A 20 4.32 -1.16 9.46
C ARG A 20 4.52 -1.26 10.98
N LEU A 21 3.67 -0.58 11.76
CA LEU A 21 3.66 -0.73 13.23
C LEU A 21 3.32 -2.16 13.65
N LEU A 22 2.26 -2.74 13.07
CA LEU A 22 1.89 -4.14 13.35
C LEU A 22 3.00 -5.11 12.96
N LEU A 23 3.65 -4.89 11.82
CA LEU A 23 4.77 -5.69 11.33
C LEU A 23 5.96 -5.68 12.28
N ALA A 24 6.28 -4.53 12.88
CA ALA A 24 7.34 -4.42 13.88
C ALA A 24 7.04 -5.24 15.15
N SER A 25 5.76 -5.42 15.49
CA SER A 25 5.32 -6.18 16.66
C SER A 25 4.93 -7.64 16.36
N ALA A 26 5.02 -8.08 15.11
CA ALA A 26 4.56 -9.40 14.68
C ALA A 26 5.34 -10.53 15.38
N LYS A 27 4.62 -11.46 16.01
CA LYS A 27 5.22 -12.57 16.77
C LYS A 27 5.36 -13.83 15.94
N THR A 28 4.58 -13.94 14.88
CA THR A 28 4.55 -15.13 14.02
C THR A 28 4.89 -14.79 12.58
N LYS A 29 5.43 -15.79 11.86
CA LYS A 29 5.67 -15.66 10.41
C LYS A 29 4.38 -15.41 9.63
N ARG A 30 3.25 -15.96 10.09
CA ARG A 30 1.94 -15.79 9.46
C ARG A 30 1.42 -14.36 9.58
N GLU A 31 1.53 -13.76 10.76
CA GLU A 31 1.21 -12.33 10.96
C GLU A 31 2.12 -11.45 10.10
N ARG A 32 3.43 -11.73 10.10
CA ARG A 32 4.40 -11.00 9.29
C ARG A 32 4.02 -11.02 7.80
N GLN A 33 3.69 -12.19 7.26
CA GLN A 33 3.27 -12.35 5.86
C GLN A 33 1.94 -11.64 5.57
N LEU A 34 0.98 -11.69 6.49
CA LEU A 34 -0.30 -11.00 6.34
C LEU A 34 -0.09 -9.48 6.22
N TYR A 35 0.71 -8.90 7.13
CA TYR A 35 0.97 -7.47 7.14
C TYR A 35 1.77 -7.02 5.91
N LEU A 36 2.80 -7.78 5.53
CA LEU A 36 3.56 -7.52 4.30
C LEU A 36 2.65 -7.54 3.06
N SER A 37 1.80 -8.56 2.92
CA SER A 37 0.87 -8.66 1.77
C SER A 37 -0.10 -7.48 1.72
N ARG A 38 -0.50 -6.95 2.88
CA ARG A 38 -1.38 -5.78 2.93
C ARG A 38 -0.64 -4.50 2.55
N ILE A 39 0.58 -4.29 3.06
CA ILE A 39 1.45 -3.15 2.69
C ILE A 39 1.69 -3.15 1.18
N GLU A 40 2.07 -4.28 0.58
CA GLU A 40 2.33 -4.39 -0.86
C GLU A 40 1.11 -4.03 -1.72
N ARG A 41 -0.11 -4.34 -1.27
CA ARG A 41 -1.33 -3.99 -2.00
C ARG A 41 -1.56 -2.49 -2.00
N GLU A 42 -1.39 -1.84 -0.84
CA GLU A 42 -1.56 -0.39 -0.72
C GLU A 42 -0.46 0.37 -1.45
N GLU A 43 0.80 -0.10 -1.42
CA GLU A 43 1.90 0.50 -2.18
C GLU A 43 1.65 0.42 -3.71
N ARG A 44 1.08 -0.69 -4.21
CA ARG A 44 0.65 -0.79 -5.61
C ARG A 44 -0.49 0.18 -5.94
N LEU A 45 -1.45 0.34 -5.02
CA LEU A 45 -2.55 1.29 -5.19
C LEU A 45 -2.03 2.73 -5.21
N LEU A 46 -1.08 3.08 -4.33
CA LEU A 46 -0.42 4.39 -4.35
C LEU A 46 0.32 4.63 -5.66
N GLY A 47 1.05 3.64 -6.19
CA GLY A 47 1.67 3.76 -7.51
C GLY A 47 0.65 4.12 -8.60
N GLN A 48 -0.46 3.40 -8.65
CA GLN A 48 -1.56 3.69 -9.59
C GLN A 48 -2.15 5.08 -9.38
N LEU A 49 -2.43 5.44 -8.12
CA LEU A 49 -3.00 6.73 -7.75
C LEU A 49 -2.04 7.88 -7.97
N GLN A 50 -0.72 7.71 -7.91
CA GLN A 50 0.24 8.79 -8.14
C GLN A 50 0.60 8.93 -9.64
N GLY A 51 0.04 8.07 -10.50
CA GLY A 51 0.32 8.06 -11.94
C GLY A 51 1.57 7.25 -12.32
N GLY A 52 2.10 6.47 -11.37
CA GLY A 52 3.18 5.52 -11.56
C GLY A 52 2.64 4.11 -11.82
N LEU A 53 2.23 3.85 -13.06
CA LEU A 53 2.45 2.53 -13.67
C LEU A 53 3.20 2.77 -15.00
N PRO A 54 4.22 1.95 -15.31
CA PRO A 54 4.91 2.08 -16.57
C PRO A 54 3.92 1.86 -17.71
N ASN A 55 3.99 2.75 -18.68
CA ASN A 55 3.52 2.52 -20.04
C ASN A 55 4.01 1.13 -20.50
N ARG A 56 3.12 0.31 -21.12
CA ARG A 56 3.31 -1.09 -21.58
C ARG A 56 3.28 -2.14 -20.45
N VAL A 57 2.27 -3.03 -20.37
CA VAL A 57 1.94 -4.08 -21.36
C VAL A 57 3.22 -4.70 -21.95
N ALA A 58 3.88 -5.55 -21.18
CA ALA A 58 4.90 -6.44 -21.73
C ALA A 58 4.22 -7.52 -22.58
N ALA A 59 4.86 -7.80 -23.71
CA ALA A 59 4.43 -8.56 -24.89
C ALA A 59 4.04 -10.02 -24.61
#